data_AF-A0A945SD00-F1
#
_entry.id   AF-A0A945SD00-F1
#
_cell.length_a   1.000
_cell.length_b   1.000
_cell.length_c   1.000
_cell.angle_alpha   90.00
_cell.angle_beta   90.00
_cell.angle_gamma   90.00
#
_symmetry.space_group_name_H-M   'P 1'
#
loop_
_entity.id
_entity.type
_entity.pdbx_description
1 polymer ?
#
loop_
_entity_poly.entity_id
_entity_poly.type
_entity_poly.pdbx_seq_one_letter_code
_entity_poly.pdbx_strand_id
1 'polypeptide(L)'
;NIIETSNSNIFILKNGELFTPPTSDGCVEGTMRSLVLSQLKVTERSLSVSDINNASEIFTTNAINGIISVDKVGEQLFSEFDIANKLQARLLELTFDELLE
;
A
#
# COMPACT_ATOMS: atom_id res chain seq x y z
N ASN A 1 -7.40 -13.76 7.56
CA ASN A 1 -7.01 -12.34 7.38
C ASN A 1 -6.08 -12.24 6.20
N ILE A 2 -6.16 -11.15 5.45
CA ILE A 2 -5.17 -10.79 4.44
C ILE A 2 -4.13 -9.92 5.14
N ILE A 3 -2.86 -10.33 5.08
CA ILE A 3 -1.79 -9.79 5.93
C ILE A 3 -0.72 -9.11 5.07
N GLU A 4 -0.19 -9.83 4.09
CA GLU A 4 0.81 -9.35 3.13
C GLU A 4 0.86 -10.29 1.91
N THR A 5 1.65 -9.94 0.90
CA THR A 5 2.02 -10.86 -0.19
C THR A 5 3.31 -11.60 0.16
N SER A 6 3.84 -12.43 -0.75
CA SER A 6 5.06 -13.21 -0.50
C SER A 6 6.28 -12.40 -0.06
N ASN A 7 6.33 -11.10 -0.40
CA ASN A 7 7.48 -10.23 -0.08
C ASN A 7 7.14 -8.74 0.02
N SER A 8 5.85 -8.38 0.16
CA SER A 8 5.41 -6.99 0.15
C SER A 8 4.22 -6.76 1.08
N ASN A 9 4.21 -5.62 1.77
CA ASN A 9 3.04 -5.20 2.55
C ASN A 9 1.90 -4.78 1.62
N ILE A 10 0.65 -4.96 2.05
CA ILE A 10 -0.55 -4.63 1.27
C ILE A 10 -1.24 -3.38 1.84
N PHE A 11 -1.73 -2.53 0.94
CA PHE A 11 -2.56 -1.38 1.25
C PHE A 11 -3.79 -1.40 0.35
N ILE A 12 -4.93 -1.00 0.90
CA ILE A 12 -6.19 -0.88 0.15
C ILE A 12 -6.82 0.49 0.37
N LEU A 13 -7.44 1.04 -0.66
CA LEU A 13 -8.36 2.16 -0.58
C LEU A 13 -9.78 1.60 -0.54
N LYS A 14 -10.57 1.99 0.46
CA LYS A 14 -11.98 1.62 0.57
C LYS A 14 -12.76 2.78 1.15
N ASN A 15 -13.83 3.19 0.47
CA ASN A 15 -14.66 4.34 0.86
C ASN A 15 -13.85 5.64 1.08
N GLY A 16 -12.78 5.84 0.30
CA GLY A 16 -11.91 7.02 0.41
C GLY A 16 -10.90 6.97 1.57
N GLU A 17 -10.83 5.87 2.31
CA GLU A 17 -9.88 5.68 3.41
C GLU A 17 -8.87 4.57 3.08
N LEU A 18 -7.62 4.77 3.52
CA LEU A 18 -6.55 3.80 3.35
C LEU A 18 -6.43 2.88 4.54
N PHE A 19 -6.23 1.60 4.26
CA PHE A 19 -6.05 0.56 5.28
C PHE A 19 -4.86 -0.32 4.96
N THR A 20 -4.16 -0.76 6.00
CA THR A 20 -3.13 -1.80 5.94
C THR A 20 -3.23 -2.69 7.18
N PRO A 21 -2.87 -3.98 7.13
CA PRO A 21 -2.80 -4.81 8.32
C PRO A 21 -1.79 -4.27 9.36
N PRO A 22 -2.10 -4.34 10.66
CA PRO A 22 -1.15 -4.01 11.73
C PRO A 22 -0.08 -5.10 11.84
N THR A 23 1.10 -4.75 12.35
CA THR A 23 2.18 -5.73 12.59
C THR A 23 1.79 -6.83 13.58
N SER A 24 0.81 -6.58 14.46
CA SER A 24 0.22 -7.58 15.34
C SER A 24 -0.49 -8.73 14.61
N ASP A 25 -0.87 -8.54 13.34
CA ASP A 25 -1.43 -9.60 12.49
C ASP A 25 -0.33 -10.51 11.91
N GLY A 26 0.96 -10.17 12.11
CA GLY A 26 2.11 -10.95 11.69
C GLY A 26 2.74 -10.49 10.37
N CYS A 27 2.36 -9.33 9.81
CA CYS A 27 3.07 -8.78 8.66
C CYS A 27 4.44 -8.23 9.06
N VAL A 28 5.38 -8.21 8.11
CA VAL A 28 6.70 -7.61 8.28
C VAL A 28 6.56 -6.09 8.46
N GLU A 29 7.30 -5.53 9.41
CA GLU A 29 7.46 -4.07 9.57
C GLU A 29 8.41 -3.52 8.50
N GLY A 30 7.95 -3.50 7.25
CA GLY A 30 8.76 -3.11 6.11
C GLY A 30 9.16 -1.62 6.13
N THR A 31 10.39 -1.31 5.74
CA THR A 31 10.88 0.08 5.68
C THR A 31 10.07 0.95 4.70
N MET A 32 9.72 0.40 3.53
CA MET A 32 8.86 1.10 2.56
C MET A 32 7.44 1.31 3.12
N ARG A 33 6.90 0.35 3.88
CA ARG A 33 5.62 0.50 4.59
C ARG A 33 5.70 1.67 5.58
N SER A 34 6.75 1.74 6.40
CA SER A 34 6.95 2.83 7.36
C SER A 34 7.04 4.19 6.66
N LEU A 35 7.71 4.26 5.51
CA LEU A 35 7.75 5.47 4.69
C LEU A 35 6.34 5.86 4.21
N VAL A 36 5.55 4.92 3.67
CA VAL A 36 4.16 5.18 3.27
C VAL A 36 3.30 5.68 4.44
N LEU A 37 3.40 5.05 5.62
CA LEU A 37 2.68 5.46 6.82
C LEU A 37 3.07 6.88 7.29
N SER A 38 4.30 7.32 7.00
CA SER A 38 4.74 8.69 7.32
C SER A 38 4.15 9.75 6.37
N GLN A 39 3.75 9.36 5.16
CA GLN A 39 3.31 10.29 4.11
C GLN A 39 1.79 10.40 4.01
N LEU A 40 1.05 9.37 4.41
CA LEU A 40 -0.41 9.28 4.25
C LEU A 40 -1.11 8.95 5.56
N LYS A 41 -2.35 9.43 5.70
CA LYS A 41 -3.24 8.96 6.75
C LYS A 41 -3.75 7.57 6.40
N VAL A 42 -3.19 6.55 7.06
CA VAL A 42 -3.57 5.14 6.88
C VAL A 42 -4.05 4.59 8.22
N THR A 43 -5.18 3.88 8.20
CA THR A 43 -5.72 3.18 9.36
C THR A 43 -5.19 1.75 9.39
N GLU A 44 -4.39 1.43 10.41
CA GLU A 44 -3.95 0.06 10.63
C GLU A 44 -5.11 -0.79 11.20
N ARG A 45 -5.57 -1.79 10.44
CA ARG A 45 -6.59 -2.75 10.87
C ARG A 45 -6.48 -4.06 10.10
N SER A 46 -6.92 -5.16 10.70
CA SER A 46 -7.02 -6.44 10.00
C SER A 46 -7.91 -6.35 8.76
N LEU A 47 -7.45 -6.97 7.67
CA LEU A 47 -8.16 -7.00 6.40
C LEU A 47 -8.81 -8.37 6.16
N SER A 48 -10.04 -8.35 5.69
CA SER A 48 -10.80 -9.53 5.26
C SER A 48 -10.79 -9.69 3.74
N VAL A 49 -11.20 -10.85 3.24
CA VAL A 49 -11.45 -11.05 1.79
C VAL A 49 -12.52 -10.08 1.28
N SER A 50 -13.53 -9.78 2.10
CA SER A 50 -14.56 -8.80 1.76
C SER A 50 -13.97 -7.39 1.62
N ASP A 51 -12.93 -7.04 2.37
CA ASP A 51 -12.26 -5.75 2.20
C ASP A 51 -11.56 -5.65 0.85
N ILE A 52 -10.89 -6.71 0.41
CA ILE A 52 -10.25 -6.78 -0.92
C ILE A 52 -11.30 -6.64 -2.03
N ASN A 53 -12.40 -7.39 -1.94
CA ASN A 53 -13.46 -7.37 -2.96
C ASN A 53 -14.20 -6.04 -3.05
N ASN A 54 -14.17 -5.22 -1.99
CA ASN A 54 -14.81 -3.91 -1.93
C ASN A 54 -13.81 -2.75 -1.94
N ALA A 55 -12.54 -3.02 -2.21
CA ALA A 55 -11.54 -1.97 -2.37
C ALA A 55 -11.76 -1.27 -3.72
N SER A 56 -11.52 0.04 -3.76
CA SER A 56 -11.48 0.82 -5.00
C SER A 56 -10.09 0.80 -5.63
N GLU A 57 -9.04 0.58 -4.82
CA GLU A 57 -7.65 0.50 -5.26
C GLU A 57 -6.87 -0.40 -4.30
N ILE A 58 -5.91 -1.15 -4.83
CA ILE A 58 -4.97 -1.95 -4.05
C ILE A 58 -3.56 -1.69 -4.56
N PHE A 59 -2.62 -1.52 -3.64
CA PHE A 59 -1.20 -1.49 -3.96
C PHE A 59 -0.39 -2.26 -2.91
N THR A 60 0.81 -2.64 -3.30
CA THR A 60 1.77 -3.30 -2.43
C THR A 60 3.05 -2.51 -2.34
N THR A 61 3.79 -2.70 -1.25
CA THR A 61 5.04 -1.99 -1.02
C THR A 61 6.15 -2.92 -0.59
N ASN A 62 7.33 -2.76 -1.17
CA ASN A 62 8.56 -3.36 -0.63
C ASN A 62 9.77 -2.46 -0.92
N ALA A 63 10.90 -2.76 -0.26
CA ALA A 63 12.10 -1.95 -0.37
C ALA A 63 12.81 -2.04 -1.74
N ILE A 64 12.50 -3.04 -2.56
CA ILE A 64 13.17 -3.30 -3.84
C ILE A 64 12.44 -2.59 -4.98
N ASN A 65 11.11 -2.72 -5.02
CA ASN A 65 10.27 -2.25 -6.12
C ASN A 65 9.47 -0.99 -5.76
N GLY A 66 9.57 -0.48 -4.53
CA GLY A 66 8.78 0.67 -4.09
C GLY A 66 7.30 0.33 -4.00
N ILE A 67 6.45 1.12 -4.66
CA ILE A 67 5.00 0.94 -4.70
C ILE A 67 4.60 0.28 -6.02
N ILE A 68 3.84 -0.82 -5.94
CA ILE A 68 3.28 -1.53 -7.09
C ILE A 68 1.76 -1.58 -6.96
N SER A 69 1.06 -1.02 -7.94
CA SER A 69 -0.39 -1.15 -8.10
C SER A 69 -0.80 -2.59 -8.43
N VAL A 70 -1.92 -3.05 -7.88
CA VAL A 70 -2.47 -4.38 -8.11
C VAL A 70 -3.69 -4.28 -9.02
N ASP A 71 -3.58 -4.77 -10.24
CA ASP A 71 -4.63 -4.71 -11.26
C ASP A 71 -5.67 -5.83 -11.14
N LYS A 72 -5.34 -6.93 -10.44
CA LYS A 72 -6.23 -8.07 -10.26
C LYS A 72 -5.96 -8.85 -8.99
N VAL A 73 -7.03 -9.22 -8.28
CA VAL A 73 -6.99 -10.22 -7.18
C VAL A 73 -8.12 -11.22 -7.38
N GLY A 74 -7.77 -12.48 -7.66
CA GLY A 74 -8.77 -13.50 -7.99
C GLY A 74 -9.55 -13.12 -9.25
N GLU A 75 -10.85 -12.89 -9.11
CA GLU A 75 -11.72 -12.43 -10.21
C GLU A 75 -11.93 -10.91 -10.22
N GLN A 76 -11.56 -10.20 -9.15
CA GLN A 76 -11.72 -8.77 -9.04
C GLN A 76 -10.66 -8.04 -9.86
N LEU A 77 -11.11 -7.11 -10.69
CA LEU A 77 -10.25 -6.22 -11.48
C LEU A 77 -10.26 -4.81 -10.89
N PHE A 78 -9.11 -4.15 -10.95
CA PHE A 78 -8.91 -2.76 -10.56
C PHE A 78 -8.37 -2.01 -11.77
N SER A 79 -8.87 -0.79 -12.01
CA SER A 79 -8.49 0.03 -13.17
C SER A 79 -7.99 1.42 -12.81
N GLU A 80 -8.20 1.84 -11.55
CA GLU A 80 -7.82 3.16 -11.05
C GLU A 80 -6.70 2.98 -10.01
N PHE A 81 -5.59 3.71 -10.19
CA PHE A 81 -4.37 3.57 -9.38
C PHE A 81 -3.82 4.92 -8.92
N ASP A 82 -4.74 5.85 -8.68
CA ASP A 82 -4.44 7.25 -8.45
C ASP A 82 -3.61 7.48 -7.19
N ILE A 83 -3.90 6.75 -6.11
CA ILE A 83 -3.15 6.90 -4.85
C ILE A 83 -1.75 6.35 -5.00
N ALA A 84 -1.61 5.15 -5.55
CA ALA A 84 -0.31 4.51 -5.76
C ALA A 84 0.59 5.36 -6.66
N ASN A 85 0.06 5.85 -7.79
CA ASN A 85 0.80 6.69 -8.73
C ASN A 85 1.25 8.02 -8.11
N LYS A 86 0.34 8.73 -7.42
CA LYS A 86 0.65 10.00 -6.75
C LYS A 86 1.67 9.81 -5.62
N LEU A 87 1.55 8.73 -4.86
CA LEU A 87 2.47 8.43 -3.77
C LEU A 87 3.86 8.08 -4.30
N GLN A 88 3.95 7.24 -5.34
CA GLN A 88 5.22 6.90 -5.98
C GLN A 88 5.93 8.15 -6.51
N ALA A 89 5.22 9.06 -7.18
CA ALA A 89 5.78 10.32 -7.66
C ALA A 89 6.33 11.17 -6.50
N ARG A 90 5.54 11.35 -5.43
CA ARG A 90 5.96 12.10 -4.24
C ARG A 90 7.19 11.52 -3.55
N LEU A 91 7.29 10.19 -3.44
CA LEU A 91 8.46 9.56 -2.81
C LEU A 91 9.74 9.74 -3.63
N LEU A 92 9.63 9.74 -4.96
CA LEU A 92 10.75 10.03 -5.84
C LEU A 92 11.21 11.48 -5.66
N GLU A 93 10.28 12.45 -5.64
CA GLU A 93 10.59 13.87 -5.39
C GLU A 93 11.35 14.07 -4.08
N LEU A 94 10.86 13.50 -2.96
CA LEU A 94 11.54 13.58 -1.66
C LEU A 94 12.96 13.00 -1.69
N THR A 95 13.16 11.88 -2.40
CA THR A 95 14.48 11.25 -2.50
C THR A 95 15.45 12.15 -3.29
N PHE A 96 14.97 12.87 -4.31
CA PHE A 96 15.80 13.81 -5.05
C PHE A 96 16.18 15.03 -4.21
N ASP A 97 15.25 15.57 -3.41
CA ASP A 97 15.53 16.71 -2.53
C ASP A 97 16.61 16.35 -1.49
N GLU A 98 16.52 15.16 -0.86
CA GLU A 98 17.54 14.67 0.10
C GLU A 98 18.94 14.47 -0.52
N LEU A 99 19.04 14.23 -1.83
CA LEU A 99 20.32 14.07 -2.54
C LEU A 99 20.95 15.39 -2.98
N LEU A 100 20.16 16.47 -2.99
CA LEU A 100 20.60 17.81 -3.40
C LEU A 100 20.98 18.71 -2.21
N GLU A 101 20.66 18.29 -0.98
CA GLU A 101 21.17 18.86 0.29
C GLU A 101 22.53 18.26 0.71
#